data_AF-A0A3L7NV62-F1
#
_entry.id   AF-A0A3L7NV62-F1
#
_cell.length_a   1.000
_cell.length_b   1.000
_cell.length_c   1.000
_cell.angle_alpha   90.00
_cell.angle_beta   90.00
_cell.angle_gamma   90.00
#
_symmetry.space_group_name_H-M   'P 1'
#
loop_
_entity.id
_entity.type
_entity.pdbx_description
1 polymer ?
#
loop_
_entity_poly.entity_id
_entity_poly.type
_entity_poly.pdbx_seq_one_letter_code
_entity_poly.pdbx_strand_id
1 'polypeptide(L)'
;MSLLEVLVPGSPVAQAYGRVADARDLPADLCACDCSRAVAGMIRDTPNQAARLIAGWLSTREAIWWGLLCESQLLDLKLAEIKPTRLQAILNWVREPGDTTRVAVGQLADEPDNSSLGLLAQAVVYTTNNLSPVQNSPVACPGGLAHRLVALSVLAGANRWPEAERPACLRHFLELGLDVAEGKHLWTPGAIPLHPGLRPGSNVAKPKARIGNIWENW
;
A
#
# COMPACT_ATOMS: atom_id res chain seq x y z
N MET A 1 13.82 13.64 -26.47
CA MET A 1 13.83 13.32 -25.03
C MET A 1 15.26 13.45 -24.54
N SER A 2 15.53 14.40 -23.66
CA SER A 2 16.87 14.69 -23.17
C SER A 2 17.25 13.69 -22.08
N LEU A 3 18.44 13.08 -22.18
CA LEU A 3 19.00 12.16 -21.17
C LEU A 3 19.09 12.79 -19.75
N LEU A 4 18.98 14.11 -19.64
CA LEU A 4 19.03 14.85 -18.38
C LEU A 4 17.69 14.83 -17.61
N GLU A 5 16.54 14.65 -18.26
CA GLU A 5 15.24 14.52 -17.56
C GLU A 5 15.15 13.23 -16.72
N VAL A 6 15.88 12.19 -17.13
CA VAL A 6 15.97 10.90 -16.45
C VAL A 6 16.77 11.00 -15.13
N LEU A 7 17.58 12.05 -14.96
CA LEU A 7 18.53 12.20 -13.85
C LEU A 7 18.09 13.20 -12.77
N VAL A 8 16.97 13.91 -12.96
CA VAL A 8 16.41 14.71 -11.87
C VAL A 8 15.75 13.73 -10.90
N PRO A 9 16.17 13.64 -9.62
CA PRO A 9 15.41 12.87 -8.65
C PRO A 9 14.01 13.44 -8.64
N GLY A 10 13.03 12.67 -9.14
CA GLY A 10 11.63 13.05 -9.02
C GLY A 10 11.37 13.38 -7.55
N SER A 11 10.55 14.39 -7.26
CA SER A 11 10.25 14.74 -5.88
C SER A 11 9.75 13.51 -5.09
N PRO A 12 9.91 13.47 -3.76
CA PRO A 12 9.43 12.34 -2.96
C PRO A 12 7.97 11.98 -3.24
N VAL A 13 7.14 13.01 -3.49
CA VAL A 13 5.73 12.88 -3.91
C VAL A 13 5.61 12.19 -5.27
N ALA A 14 6.35 12.63 -6.29
CA ALA A 14 6.33 12.02 -7.61
C ALA A 14 6.83 10.56 -7.60
N GLN A 15 7.85 10.25 -6.79
CA GLN A 15 8.35 8.89 -6.63
C GLN A 15 7.33 7.97 -5.96
N ALA A 16 6.69 8.45 -4.88
CA ALA A 16 5.63 7.72 -4.19
C ALA A 16 4.44 7.48 -5.12
N TYR A 17 3.93 8.55 -5.73
CA TYR A 17 2.77 8.47 -6.61
C TYR A 17 3.03 7.62 -7.87
N GLY A 18 4.25 7.67 -8.42
CA GLY A 18 4.70 6.88 -9.57
C GLY A 18 4.58 5.36 -9.38
N ARG A 19 4.54 4.86 -8.14
CA ARG A 19 4.26 3.44 -7.85
C ARG A 19 2.82 3.08 -8.17
N VAL A 20 1.90 4.02 -8.01
CA VAL A 20 0.45 3.77 -8.02
C VAL A 20 -0.23 4.32 -9.27
N ALA A 21 0.25 5.44 -9.81
CA ALA A 21 -0.31 6.10 -10.98
C ALA A 21 0.79 6.89 -11.72
N ASP A 22 0.42 7.58 -12.80
CA ASP A 22 1.36 8.40 -13.56
C ASP A 22 1.68 9.67 -12.78
N ALA A 23 2.96 9.95 -12.52
CA ALA A 23 3.38 11.16 -11.80
C ALA A 23 2.98 12.45 -12.54
N ARG A 24 2.70 12.38 -13.85
CA ARG A 24 2.18 13.50 -14.65
C ARG A 24 0.77 13.91 -14.28
N ASP A 25 0.02 13.06 -13.58
CA ASP A 25 -1.31 13.38 -13.08
C ASP A 25 -1.27 14.29 -11.84
N LEU A 26 -0.08 14.52 -11.26
CA LEU A 26 0.09 15.38 -10.10
C LEU A 26 0.20 16.86 -10.49
N PRO A 27 -0.50 17.75 -9.77
CA PRO A 27 -0.23 19.18 -9.79
C PRO A 27 1.23 19.51 -9.45
N ALA A 28 1.83 20.44 -10.21
CA ALA A 28 3.26 20.78 -10.08
C ALA A 28 3.64 21.37 -8.72
N ASP A 29 2.71 22.07 -8.06
CA ASP A 29 2.85 22.64 -6.72
C ASP A 29 2.96 21.56 -5.62
N LEU A 30 2.26 20.44 -5.77
CA LEU A 30 2.36 19.31 -4.85
C LEU A 30 3.70 18.59 -4.97
N CYS A 31 4.29 18.56 -6.17
CA CYS A 31 5.62 18.01 -6.37
C CYS A 31 6.73 18.80 -5.66
N ALA A 32 6.48 20.04 -5.22
CA ALA A 32 7.44 20.82 -4.43
C ALA A 32 7.36 20.56 -2.91
N CYS A 33 6.36 19.80 -2.45
CA CYS A 33 6.14 19.50 -1.03
C CYS A 33 6.76 18.15 -0.61
N ASP A 34 6.83 17.91 0.70
CA ASP A 34 6.99 16.54 1.22
C ASP A 34 5.66 15.76 1.12
N CYS A 35 5.73 14.44 1.26
CA CYS A 35 4.55 13.57 1.13
C CYS A 35 3.47 13.89 2.16
N SER A 36 3.83 14.18 3.41
CA SER A 36 2.85 14.48 4.48
C SER A 36 2.06 15.75 4.18
N ARG A 37 2.74 16.85 3.80
CA ARG A 37 2.08 18.11 3.43
C ARG A 37 1.27 17.98 2.15
N ALA A 38 1.77 17.25 1.15
CA ALA A 38 1.04 17.00 -0.08
C ALA A 38 -0.26 16.23 0.18
N VAL A 39 -0.20 15.15 0.98
CA VAL A 39 -1.39 14.38 1.37
C VAL A 39 -2.38 15.25 2.15
N ALA A 40 -1.92 16.06 3.10
CA ALA A 40 -2.82 16.94 3.88
C ALA A 40 -3.63 17.90 2.99
N GLY A 41 -3.01 18.44 1.93
CA GLY A 41 -3.73 19.23 0.91
C GLY A 41 -4.70 18.38 0.09
N MET A 42 -4.23 17.22 -0.40
CA MET A 42 -5.02 16.33 -1.25
C MET A 42 -6.23 15.71 -0.56
N ILE A 43 -6.21 15.50 0.76
CA ILE A 43 -7.37 14.98 1.50
C ILE A 43 -8.62 15.84 1.29
N ARG A 44 -8.44 17.16 1.17
CA ARG A 44 -9.54 18.09 0.93
C ARG A 44 -9.91 18.17 -0.56
N ASP A 45 -8.91 18.31 -1.42
CA ASP A 45 -9.13 18.73 -2.81
C ASP A 45 -9.27 17.55 -3.78
N THR A 46 -8.51 16.47 -3.54
CA THR A 46 -8.43 15.28 -4.42
C THR A 46 -8.23 13.98 -3.60
N PRO A 47 -9.20 13.56 -2.77
CA PRO A 47 -9.02 12.48 -1.81
C PRO A 47 -8.68 11.13 -2.45
N ASN A 48 -9.14 10.88 -3.68
CA ASN A 48 -8.78 9.67 -4.43
C ASN A 48 -7.29 9.64 -4.80
N GLN A 49 -6.70 10.79 -5.10
CA GLN A 49 -5.25 10.89 -5.35
C GLN A 49 -4.47 10.79 -4.05
N ALA A 50 -5.01 11.34 -2.94
CA ALA A 50 -4.43 11.18 -1.61
C ALA A 50 -4.28 9.69 -1.24
N ALA A 51 -5.30 8.86 -1.48
CA ALA A 51 -5.25 7.42 -1.23
C ALA A 51 -4.10 6.75 -1.99
N ARG A 52 -3.90 7.13 -3.26
CA ARG A 52 -2.81 6.60 -4.11
C ARG A 52 -1.45 7.07 -3.63
N LEU A 53 -1.33 8.34 -3.26
CA LEU A 53 -0.08 8.90 -2.74
C LEU A 53 0.32 8.23 -1.43
N ILE A 54 -0.61 8.07 -0.48
CA ILE A 54 -0.38 7.36 0.78
C ILE A 54 0.08 5.92 0.50
N ALA A 55 -0.68 5.17 -0.33
CA ALA A 55 -0.30 3.81 -0.69
C ALA A 55 1.13 3.75 -1.24
N GLY A 56 1.47 4.60 -2.20
CA GLY A 56 2.80 4.63 -2.80
C GLY A 56 3.91 5.10 -1.85
N TRP A 57 3.59 5.95 -0.87
CA TRP A 57 4.53 6.47 0.11
C TRP A 57 4.96 5.39 1.13
N LEU A 58 4.00 4.55 1.55
CA LEU A 58 4.21 3.46 2.48
C LEU A 58 5.06 2.32 1.88
N SER A 59 5.75 1.57 2.74
CA SER A 59 6.27 0.25 2.33
C SER A 59 5.11 -0.70 2.02
N THR A 60 5.36 -1.77 1.26
CA THR A 60 4.31 -2.74 0.90
C THR A 60 3.58 -3.31 2.13
N ARG A 61 4.34 -3.61 3.20
CA ARG A 61 3.78 -4.13 4.47
C ARG A 61 2.91 -3.09 5.18
N GLU A 62 3.36 -1.84 5.25
CA GLU A 62 2.59 -0.74 5.84
C GLU A 62 1.33 -0.43 5.04
N ALA A 63 1.41 -0.45 3.71
CA ALA A 63 0.24 -0.23 2.84
C ALA A 63 -0.82 -1.32 3.09
N ILE A 64 -0.43 -2.59 3.13
CA ILE A 64 -1.34 -3.70 3.43
C ILE A 64 -1.91 -3.58 4.85
N TRP A 65 -1.09 -3.20 5.83
CA TRP A 65 -1.54 -2.96 7.19
C TRP A 65 -2.56 -1.82 7.28
N TRP A 66 -2.32 -0.71 6.59
CA TRP A 66 -3.28 0.40 6.50
C TRP A 66 -4.61 -0.07 5.90
N GLY A 67 -4.57 -0.78 4.77
CA GLY A 67 -5.77 -1.38 4.18
C GLY A 67 -6.50 -2.30 5.16
N LEU A 68 -5.77 -3.13 5.92
CA LEU A 68 -6.33 -4.02 6.93
C LEU A 68 -7.07 -3.27 8.04
N LEU A 69 -6.52 -2.14 8.52
CA LEU A 69 -7.17 -1.30 9.51
C LEU A 69 -8.46 -0.66 8.99
N CYS A 70 -8.48 -0.24 7.72
CA CYS A 70 -9.69 0.26 7.08
C CYS A 70 -10.76 -0.85 6.98
N GLU A 71 -10.39 -2.04 6.52
CA GLU A 71 -11.31 -3.18 6.40
C GLU A 71 -11.85 -3.63 7.77
N SER A 72 -11.05 -3.60 8.84
CA SER A 72 -11.53 -3.98 10.17
C SER A 72 -12.64 -3.06 10.67
N GLN A 73 -12.58 -1.76 10.36
CA GLN A 73 -13.64 -0.82 10.71
C GLN A 73 -14.95 -1.11 9.95
N LEU A 74 -14.86 -1.60 8.70
CA LEU A 74 -16.03 -2.01 7.93
C LEU A 74 -16.69 -3.28 8.50
N LEU A 75 -15.88 -4.20 9.04
CA LEU A 75 -16.36 -5.41 9.72
C LEU A 75 -17.11 -5.05 11.01
N ASP A 76 -16.54 -4.16 11.83
CA ASP A 76 -17.14 -3.74 13.10
C ASP A 76 -18.52 -3.10 12.89
N LEU A 77 -18.70 -2.38 11.78
CA LEU A 77 -19.96 -1.75 11.39
C LEU A 77 -20.90 -2.69 10.62
N LYS A 78 -20.51 -3.96 10.37
CA LYS A 78 -21.25 -4.95 9.57
C LYS A 78 -21.64 -4.46 8.18
N LEU A 79 -20.89 -3.48 7.64
CA LEU A 79 -21.13 -2.92 6.31
C LEU A 79 -20.55 -3.82 5.21
N ALA A 80 -19.81 -4.85 5.60
CA ALA A 80 -19.19 -5.79 4.69
C ALA A 80 -19.46 -7.25 5.04
N GLU A 81 -19.78 -8.04 4.01
CA GLU A 81 -19.77 -9.51 4.06
C GLU A 81 -18.31 -10.01 4.10
N ILE A 82 -17.58 -9.58 5.13
CA ILE A 82 -16.19 -9.97 5.33
C ILE A 82 -16.20 -11.37 5.91
N LYS A 83 -15.55 -12.33 5.21
CA LYS A 83 -15.18 -13.61 5.80
C LYS A 83 -14.09 -13.33 6.85
N PRO A 84 -14.35 -13.44 8.17
CA PRO A 84 -13.37 -13.09 9.21
C PRO A 84 -12.08 -13.91 9.10
N THR A 85 -12.17 -15.11 8.52
CA THR A 85 -11.04 -15.99 8.20
C THR A 85 -10.03 -15.35 7.24
N ARG A 86 -10.49 -14.58 6.24
CA ARG A 86 -9.61 -13.93 5.26
C ARG A 86 -8.90 -12.72 5.86
N LEU A 87 -9.61 -11.91 6.64
CA LEU A 87 -9.02 -10.80 7.38
C LEU A 87 -7.91 -11.29 8.34
N GLN A 88 -8.18 -12.40 9.05
CA GLN A 88 -7.20 -13.04 9.93
C GLN A 88 -5.96 -13.55 9.18
N ALA A 89 -6.13 -14.12 7.99
CA ALA A 89 -5.00 -14.58 7.19
C ALA A 89 -4.10 -13.41 6.73
N ILE A 90 -4.70 -12.29 6.34
CA ILE A 90 -3.96 -11.07 5.99
C ILE A 90 -3.22 -10.52 7.22
N LEU A 91 -3.87 -10.50 8.40
CA LEU A 91 -3.23 -10.12 9.66
C LEU A 91 -2.03 -11.01 9.97
N ASN A 92 -2.14 -12.33 9.77
CA ASN A 92 -1.04 -13.26 9.97
C ASN A 92 0.13 -12.97 9.03
N TRP A 93 -0.15 -12.66 7.75
CA TRP A 93 0.87 -12.21 6.81
C TRP A 93 1.52 -10.89 7.23
N VAL A 94 0.74 -9.92 7.72
CA VAL A 94 1.30 -8.66 8.21
C VAL A 94 2.21 -8.91 9.41
N ARG A 95 1.90 -9.85 10.30
CA ARG A 95 2.75 -10.20 11.45
C ARG A 95 4.03 -10.93 11.03
N GLU A 96 3.90 -11.89 10.12
CA GLU A 96 4.98 -12.74 9.64
C GLU A 96 4.90 -12.88 8.11
N PRO A 97 5.47 -11.93 7.35
CA PRO A 97 5.40 -11.96 5.90
C PRO A 97 6.30 -13.08 5.37
N GLY A 98 5.71 -14.03 4.65
CA GLY A 98 6.43 -15.14 4.04
C GLY A 98 5.57 -15.81 2.98
N ASP A 99 6.17 -16.71 2.20
CA ASP A 99 5.44 -17.41 1.14
C ASP A 99 4.32 -18.29 1.69
N THR A 100 4.52 -18.91 2.86
CA THR A 100 3.50 -19.74 3.52
C THR A 100 2.26 -18.93 3.90
N THR A 101 2.44 -17.79 4.58
CA THR A 101 1.34 -16.91 4.99
C THR A 101 0.68 -16.23 3.79
N ARG A 102 1.46 -15.91 2.73
CA ARG A 102 0.95 -15.35 1.48
C ARG A 102 0.09 -16.35 0.70
N VAL A 103 0.56 -17.59 0.53
CA VAL A 103 -0.20 -18.67 -0.12
C VAL A 103 -1.48 -18.97 0.65
N ALA A 104 -1.44 -18.97 1.99
CA ALA A 104 -2.63 -19.14 2.81
C ALA A 104 -3.69 -18.05 2.54
N VAL A 105 -3.29 -16.79 2.31
CA VAL A 105 -4.22 -15.71 1.90
C VAL A 105 -4.81 -16.01 0.52
N GLY A 106 -3.99 -16.45 -0.44
CA GLY A 106 -4.43 -16.78 -1.80
C GLY A 106 -5.39 -17.97 -1.88
N GLN A 107 -5.19 -18.99 -1.03
CA GLN A 107 -6.06 -20.18 -0.96
C GLN A 107 -7.47 -19.87 -0.44
N LEU A 108 -7.66 -18.76 0.27
CA LEU A 108 -8.97 -18.31 0.73
C LEU A 108 -9.76 -17.56 -0.35
N ALA A 109 -9.23 -17.44 -1.57
CA ALA A 109 -9.91 -16.86 -2.73
C ALA A 109 -10.53 -17.96 -3.59
N ASP A 110 -11.85 -18.09 -3.53
CA ASP A 110 -12.58 -19.11 -4.31
C ASP A 110 -12.84 -18.65 -5.77
N GLU A 111 -12.86 -17.33 -6.02
CA GLU A 111 -13.16 -16.68 -7.32
C GLU A 111 -12.46 -15.31 -7.40
N PRO A 112 -12.35 -14.67 -8.59
CA PRO A 112 -11.92 -13.28 -8.72
C PRO A 112 -12.84 -12.35 -7.92
N ASP A 113 -12.41 -12.04 -6.70
CA ASP A 113 -13.14 -11.20 -5.76
C ASP A 113 -12.67 -9.74 -5.87
N ASN A 114 -13.52 -8.90 -6.46
CA ASN A 114 -13.29 -7.46 -6.62
C ASN A 114 -13.85 -6.64 -5.44
N SER A 115 -14.26 -7.28 -4.35
CA SER A 115 -14.61 -6.56 -3.11
C SER A 115 -13.40 -5.84 -2.52
N SER A 116 -13.65 -4.91 -1.62
CA SER A 116 -12.60 -4.16 -0.91
C SER A 116 -11.58 -5.10 -0.24
N LEU A 117 -12.05 -6.13 0.48
CA LEU A 117 -11.22 -7.16 1.09
C LEU A 117 -10.57 -8.10 0.06
N GLY A 118 -11.26 -8.42 -1.03
CA GLY A 118 -10.72 -9.22 -2.13
C GLY A 118 -9.51 -8.55 -2.78
N LEU A 119 -9.59 -7.25 -3.04
CA LEU A 119 -8.48 -6.43 -3.55
C LEU A 119 -7.30 -6.39 -2.57
N LEU A 120 -7.57 -6.28 -1.26
CA LEU A 120 -6.51 -6.33 -0.24
C LEU A 120 -5.82 -7.69 -0.18
N ALA A 121 -6.58 -8.79 -0.28
CA ALA A 121 -6.02 -10.14 -0.34
C ALA A 121 -5.17 -10.34 -1.61
N GLN A 122 -5.63 -9.83 -2.75
CA GLN A 122 -4.84 -9.82 -3.98
C GLN A 122 -3.54 -9.01 -3.81
N ALA A 123 -3.59 -7.86 -3.12
CA ALA A 123 -2.39 -7.07 -2.82
C ALA A 123 -1.32 -7.90 -2.07
N VAL A 124 -1.75 -8.73 -1.10
CA VAL A 124 -0.86 -9.67 -0.39
C VAL A 124 -0.26 -10.71 -1.35
N VAL A 125 -1.10 -11.34 -2.18
CA VAL A 125 -0.66 -12.36 -3.14
C VAL A 125 0.39 -11.81 -4.11
N TYR A 126 0.22 -10.56 -4.56
CA TYR A 126 1.10 -9.87 -5.50
C TYR A 126 2.25 -9.10 -4.85
N THR A 127 2.55 -9.36 -3.57
CA THR A 127 3.77 -8.82 -2.93
C THR A 127 5.06 -9.45 -3.47
N THR A 128 4.96 -10.59 -4.16
CA THR A 128 6.08 -11.23 -4.85
C THR A 128 6.29 -10.65 -6.24
N ASN A 129 7.54 -10.66 -6.71
CA ASN A 129 7.89 -10.26 -8.08
C ASN A 129 7.44 -11.27 -9.16
N ASN A 130 6.57 -12.22 -8.82
CA ASN A 130 6.09 -13.27 -9.71
C ASN A 130 4.55 -13.34 -9.67
N LEU A 131 3.90 -13.15 -10.82
CA LEU A 131 2.46 -13.33 -11.03
C LEU A 131 2.08 -14.76 -11.39
N SER A 132 3.05 -15.58 -11.78
CA SER A 132 2.80 -16.95 -12.21
C SER A 132 2.52 -17.84 -11.01
N PRO A 133 1.45 -18.66 -11.05
CA PRO A 133 1.24 -19.70 -10.06
C PRO A 133 2.26 -20.84 -10.20
N VAL A 134 2.96 -20.93 -11.34
CA VAL A 134 3.97 -21.94 -11.62
C VAL A 134 5.35 -21.39 -11.29
N GLN A 135 6.00 -21.95 -10.27
CA GLN A 135 7.35 -21.54 -9.84
C GLN A 135 8.37 -21.54 -10.99
N ASN A 136 8.26 -22.48 -11.93
CA ASN A 136 9.21 -22.67 -13.02
C ASN A 136 8.95 -21.79 -14.25
N SER A 137 7.94 -20.92 -14.22
CA SER A 137 7.64 -20.00 -15.33
C SER A 137 7.30 -18.62 -14.77
N PRO A 138 8.29 -17.87 -14.23
CA PRO A 138 8.03 -16.62 -13.56
C PRO A 138 7.53 -15.55 -14.52
N VAL A 139 6.48 -14.83 -14.13
CA VAL A 139 5.95 -13.67 -14.85
C VAL A 139 6.20 -12.44 -13.98
N ALA A 140 6.96 -11.47 -14.49
CA ALA A 140 7.30 -10.27 -13.74
C ALA A 140 6.03 -9.53 -13.29
N CYS A 141 5.96 -9.23 -11.99
CA CYS A 141 4.90 -8.39 -11.44
C CYS A 141 5.17 -6.91 -11.79
N PRO A 142 4.18 -6.18 -12.35
CA PRO A 142 4.30 -4.75 -12.55
C PRO A 142 4.65 -4.03 -11.23
N GLY A 143 5.63 -3.12 -11.29
CA GLY A 143 6.04 -2.33 -10.14
C GLY A 143 4.86 -1.60 -9.50
N GLY A 144 4.74 -1.72 -8.17
CA GLY A 144 3.69 -1.05 -7.38
C GLY A 144 2.29 -1.66 -7.49
N LEU A 145 2.12 -2.83 -8.09
CA LEU A 145 0.81 -3.50 -8.19
C LEU A 145 0.13 -3.70 -6.82
N ALA A 146 0.88 -4.17 -5.82
CA ALA A 146 0.36 -4.32 -4.46
C ALA A 146 -0.15 -2.99 -3.87
N HIS A 147 0.60 -1.90 -4.06
CA HIS A 147 0.20 -0.55 -3.61
C HIS A 147 -1.06 -0.05 -4.34
N ARG A 148 -1.19 -0.32 -5.64
CA ARG A 148 -2.40 -0.01 -6.42
C ARG A 148 -3.62 -0.74 -5.87
N LEU A 149 -3.47 -2.03 -5.57
CA LEU A 149 -4.56 -2.84 -5.04
C LEU A 149 -4.95 -2.41 -3.63
N VAL A 150 -4.00 -2.01 -2.78
CA VAL A 150 -4.30 -1.39 -1.48
C VAL A 150 -5.11 -0.11 -1.67
N ALA A 151 -4.66 0.81 -2.54
CA ALA A 151 -5.38 2.06 -2.78
C ALA A 151 -6.80 1.80 -3.29
N LEU A 152 -6.98 0.84 -4.20
CA LEU A 152 -8.29 0.42 -4.69
C LEU A 152 -9.15 -0.23 -3.60
N SER A 153 -8.58 -1.06 -2.74
CA SER A 153 -9.27 -1.66 -1.58
C SER A 153 -9.83 -0.58 -0.66
N VAL A 154 -9.01 0.42 -0.28
CA VAL A 154 -9.44 1.52 0.59
C VAL A 154 -10.58 2.33 -0.04
N LEU A 155 -10.45 2.67 -1.33
CA LEU A 155 -11.48 3.41 -2.06
C LEU A 155 -12.78 2.60 -2.22
N ALA A 156 -12.67 1.31 -2.52
CA ALA A 156 -13.81 0.40 -2.60
C ALA A 156 -14.49 0.22 -1.24
N GLY A 157 -13.70 0.16 -0.16
CA GLY A 157 -14.19 0.09 1.22
C GLY A 157 -14.99 1.32 1.61
N ALA A 158 -14.47 2.52 1.31
CA ALA A 158 -15.20 3.77 1.56
C ALA A 158 -16.52 3.85 0.77
N ASN A 159 -16.56 3.32 -0.45
CA ASN A 159 -17.78 3.28 -1.27
C ASN A 159 -18.91 2.38 -0.71
N ARG A 160 -18.61 1.52 0.28
CA ARG A 160 -19.63 0.71 0.97
C ARG A 160 -20.52 1.55 1.89
N TRP A 161 -20.07 2.74 2.27
CA TRP A 161 -20.85 3.64 3.11
C TRP A 161 -22.01 4.29 2.34
N PRO A 162 -23.08 4.70 3.03
CA PRO A 162 -24.14 5.52 2.44
C PRO A 162 -23.55 6.76 1.77
N GLU A 163 -24.10 7.17 0.63
CA GLU A 163 -23.53 8.22 -0.23
C GLU A 163 -23.19 9.52 0.53
N ALA A 164 -24.06 9.94 1.46
CA ALA A 164 -23.86 11.13 2.28
C ALA A 164 -22.65 11.04 3.23
N GLU A 165 -22.27 9.84 3.64
CA GLU A 165 -21.21 9.59 4.63
C GLU A 165 -19.88 9.16 3.98
N ARG A 166 -19.88 8.77 2.70
CA ARG A 166 -18.68 8.36 1.96
C ARG A 166 -17.52 9.36 2.07
N PRO A 167 -17.72 10.69 1.91
CA PRO A 167 -16.61 11.63 2.01
C PRO A 167 -15.98 11.67 3.41
N ALA A 168 -16.80 11.54 4.46
CA ALA A 168 -16.32 11.52 5.84
C ALA A 168 -15.56 10.22 6.14
N CYS A 169 -16.09 9.08 5.70
CA CYS A 169 -15.41 7.79 5.82
C CYS A 169 -14.07 7.79 5.07
N LEU A 170 -14.04 8.25 3.82
CA LEU A 170 -12.80 8.30 3.05
C LEU A 170 -11.76 9.20 3.72
N ARG A 171 -12.17 10.37 4.22
CA ARG A 171 -11.28 11.25 4.99
C ARG A 171 -10.67 10.54 6.20
N HIS A 172 -11.49 9.85 6.99
CA HIS A 172 -11.03 9.08 8.14
C HIS A 172 -10.03 7.98 7.75
N PHE A 173 -10.27 7.26 6.65
CA PHE A 173 -9.32 6.27 6.13
C PHE A 173 -7.99 6.90 5.68
N LEU A 174 -8.03 8.10 5.09
CA LEU A 174 -6.82 8.83 4.69
C LEU A 174 -6.02 9.34 5.89
N GLU A 175 -6.71 9.87 6.91
CA GLU A 175 -6.09 10.29 8.18
C GLU A 175 -5.42 9.09 8.89
N LEU A 176 -6.08 7.94 8.90
CA LEU A 176 -5.49 6.70 9.41
C LEU A 176 -4.24 6.28 8.62
N GLY A 177 -4.23 6.48 7.31
CA GLY A 177 -3.07 6.22 6.46
C GLY A 177 -1.89 7.15 6.75
N LEU A 178 -2.17 8.43 7.03
CA LEU A 178 -1.18 9.39 7.53
C LEU A 178 -0.63 8.95 8.89
N ASP A 179 -1.47 8.50 9.81
CA ASP A 179 -1.02 8.05 11.13
C ASP A 179 -0.13 6.79 11.04
N VAL A 180 -0.42 5.87 10.11
CA VAL A 180 0.49 4.74 9.79
C VAL A 180 1.80 5.26 9.21
N ALA A 181 1.74 6.23 8.29
CA ALA A 181 2.92 6.86 7.72
C ALA A 181 3.75 7.61 8.77
N GLU A 182 3.15 8.14 9.82
CA GLU A 182 3.85 8.77 10.96
C GLU A 182 4.27 7.75 12.04
N GLY A 183 3.89 6.48 11.89
CA GLY A 183 4.29 5.41 12.79
C GLY A 183 3.47 5.30 14.07
N LYS A 184 2.29 5.93 14.14
CA LYS A 184 1.42 5.91 15.32
C LYS A 184 0.65 4.60 15.48
N HIS A 185 0.33 3.94 14.37
CA HIS A 185 -0.45 2.70 14.35
C HIS A 185 0.33 1.58 13.67
N LEU A 186 1.41 1.11 14.29
CA LEU A 186 2.18 -0.01 13.75
C LEU A 186 1.66 -1.34 14.30
N TRP A 187 1.83 -2.42 13.53
CA TRP A 187 1.49 -3.78 13.96
C TRP A 187 2.39 -4.30 15.09
N THR A 188 3.54 -3.67 15.34
CA THR A 188 4.43 -3.94 16.46
C THR A 188 5.30 -2.70 16.78
N PRO A 189 5.70 -2.47 18.04
CA PRO A 189 6.65 -1.41 18.38
C PRO A 189 7.98 -1.56 17.61
N GLY A 190 8.55 -0.44 17.16
CA GLY A 190 9.86 -0.45 16.48
C GLY A 190 9.85 -1.00 15.05
N ALA A 191 8.69 -1.05 14.37
CA ALA A 191 8.61 -1.54 12.99
C ALA A 191 9.21 -0.58 11.93
N ILE A 192 9.23 0.74 12.20
CA ILE A 192 9.65 1.77 11.22
C ILE A 192 11.11 1.57 10.74
N PRO A 193 12.12 1.33 11.60
CA PRO A 193 13.49 1.12 11.14
C PRO A 193 13.67 -0.07 10.18
N LEU A 194 12.76 -1.05 10.24
CA LEU A 194 12.80 -2.25 9.38
C LEU A 194 12.03 -2.05 8.07
N HIS A 195 11.10 -1.09 8.04
CA HIS A 195 10.20 -0.84 6.92
C HIS A 195 9.96 0.67 6.75
N PRO A 196 10.98 1.43 6.34
CA PRO A 196 10.90 2.87 6.48
C PRO A 196 10.05 3.55 5.38
N GLY A 197 9.61 2.81 4.34
CA GLY A 197 8.88 3.37 3.21
C GLY A 197 9.73 4.38 2.42
N LEU A 198 9.11 5.43 1.89
CA LEU A 198 9.81 6.55 1.23
C LEU A 198 10.00 7.78 2.15
N ARG A 199 10.12 7.58 3.47
CA ARG A 199 10.29 8.70 4.43
C ARG A 199 11.66 9.38 4.29
N PRO A 200 11.78 10.72 4.46
CA PRO A 200 13.07 11.40 4.56
C PRO A 200 13.87 10.87 5.77
N GLY A 201 15.17 10.59 5.60
CA GLY A 201 16.00 10.03 6.68
C GLY A 201 15.83 8.53 6.92
N SER A 202 15.07 7.82 6.07
CA SER A 202 14.95 6.35 6.02
C SER A 202 16.27 5.60 5.73
N ASN A 203 17.38 6.32 5.56
CA ASN A 203 18.74 5.80 5.68
C ASN A 203 19.05 5.44 7.15
N VAL A 204 18.25 4.60 7.79
CA VAL A 204 18.63 3.98 9.05
C VAL A 204 19.52 2.79 8.71
N ALA A 205 20.81 3.00 8.97
CA ALA A 205 21.88 2.03 9.20
C ALA A 205 21.84 0.71 8.41
N LYS A 206 22.91 0.46 7.64
CA LYS A 206 23.27 -0.87 7.13
C LYS A 206 22.89 -1.95 8.16
N PRO A 207 21.97 -2.88 7.85
CA PRO A 207 21.87 -4.09 8.64
C PRO A 207 23.27 -4.72 8.63
N LYS A 208 23.84 -4.95 9.83
CA LYS A 208 24.99 -5.84 9.95
C LYS A 208 24.58 -7.16 9.28
N ALA A 209 25.25 -7.46 8.16
CA ALA A 209 25.18 -8.63 7.27
C ALA A 209 24.28 -9.81 7.68
N ARG A 210 23.56 -10.53 6.79
CA ARG A 210 23.35 -10.51 5.34
C ARG A 210 22.18 -11.49 5.09
N ILE A 211 21.20 -11.14 4.25
CA ILE A 211 20.54 -12.12 3.36
C ILE A 211 20.51 -11.44 2.00
N GLY A 212 21.35 -11.93 1.09
CA GLY A 212 21.59 -11.31 -0.20
C GLY A 212 20.38 -11.43 -1.12
N ASN A 213 20.03 -10.33 -1.79
CA ASN A 213 19.18 -10.36 -2.96
C ASN A 213 20.05 -10.46 -4.21
N ILE A 214 19.68 -11.40 -5.07
CA ILE A 214 20.36 -11.93 -6.26
C ILE A 214 20.67 -10.94 -7.41
N TRP A 215 20.54 -9.63 -7.22
CA TRP A 215 20.81 -8.64 -8.27
C TRP A 215 22.17 -7.95 -8.17
N GLU A 216 23.03 -8.37 -7.25
CA GLU A 216 24.33 -7.72 -7.07
C GLU A 216 25.51 -8.40 -7.78
N ASN A 217 25.34 -9.47 -8.58
CA ASN A 217 26.49 -10.01 -9.36
C ASN A 217 26.19 -10.93 -10.57
N TRP A 218 25.05 -10.80 -11.26
CA TRP A 218 24.84 -11.31 -12.64
C TRP A 218 23.88 -10.39 -13.40
#